data_AF-A0A0J7NMS3-F1
#
_entry.id   AF-A0A0J7NMS3-F1
#
_cell.length_a   1.000
_cell.length_b   1.000
_cell.length_c   1.000
_cell.angle_alpha   90.00
_cell.angle_beta   90.00
_cell.angle_gamma   90.00
#
_symmetry.space_group_name_H-M   'P 1'
#
loop_
_entity.id
_entity.type
_entity.pdbx_description
1 polymer ?
#
loop_
_entity_poly.entity_id
_entity_poly.type
_entity_poly.pdbx_seq_one_letter_code
_entity_poly.pdbx_strand_id
1 'polypeptide(L)'
;MCRITTKEYCDFVHGYFHEEASLCSQVECLHDVCGMIPFLHPEWPDQFYRLFTTIFLHAGIIHLVITLLIQYFLMRDLEKLTGSLRIALIYFTGALAGNLASAIFVPYRAEVGPAGAHFALLATLVVEVLHCWPMLKHPRRALSKLILILVGLLALGILPWVDNYAHLFGFIFGFLAAYALMPFISFGHYDRRRKILLIWVCLILIVGLFALLLALFYNVPVYECEVCKLFNCVPFTRDFCASQNINFKREEQV
;
A
#
# COMPACT_ATOMS: atom_id res chain seq x y z
N MET A 1 -27.36 8.55 -3.69
CA MET A 1 -26.08 8.40 -2.96
C MET A 1 -26.09 7.02 -2.33
N CYS A 2 -25.18 6.11 -2.73
CA CYS A 2 -25.15 4.75 -2.18
C CYS A 2 -24.74 4.84 -0.71
N ARG A 3 -25.70 4.76 0.21
CA ARG A 3 -25.45 4.86 1.65
C ARG A 3 -25.68 3.48 2.26
N ILE A 4 -24.59 2.73 2.31
CA ILE A 4 -24.57 1.31 2.60
C ILE A 4 -24.45 1.07 4.12
N THR A 5 -25.27 1.76 4.91
CA THR A 5 -25.13 1.76 6.38
C THR A 5 -26.16 0.90 7.09
N THR A 6 -27.20 0.42 6.40
CA THR A 6 -28.25 -0.40 7.01
C THR A 6 -28.44 -1.71 6.25
N LYS A 7 -28.82 -2.75 7.01
CA LYS A 7 -29.12 -4.08 6.46
C LYS A 7 -30.25 -4.02 5.44
N GLU A 8 -31.34 -3.28 5.73
CA GLU A 8 -32.46 -3.18 4.79
C GLU A 8 -32.05 -2.53 3.47
N TYR A 9 -31.13 -1.56 3.51
CA TYR A 9 -30.62 -0.94 2.29
C TYR A 9 -29.67 -1.86 1.53
N CYS A 10 -28.84 -2.63 2.23
CA CYS A 10 -27.97 -3.66 1.62
C CYS A 10 -28.80 -4.71 0.87
N ASP A 11 -29.88 -5.20 1.49
CA ASP A 11 -30.82 -6.13 0.89
C ASP A 11 -31.52 -5.50 -0.34
N PHE A 12 -31.88 -4.21 -0.25
CA PHE A 12 -32.48 -3.46 -1.36
C PHE A 12 -31.56 -3.33 -2.57
N VAL A 13 -30.26 -3.16 -2.37
CA VAL A 13 -29.26 -3.08 -3.47
C VAL A 13 -28.71 -4.45 -3.88
N HIS A 14 -29.35 -5.55 -3.45
CA HIS A 14 -28.94 -6.93 -3.74
C HIS A 14 -27.49 -7.25 -3.34
N GLY A 15 -26.97 -6.58 -2.33
CA GLY A 15 -25.64 -6.87 -1.80
C GLY A 15 -25.67 -7.88 -0.66
N TYR A 16 -24.48 -8.27 -0.20
CA TYR A 16 -24.32 -9.18 0.93
C TYR A 16 -23.92 -8.39 2.19
N PHE A 17 -24.76 -8.43 3.23
CA PHE A 17 -24.52 -7.70 4.48
C PHE A 17 -23.60 -8.47 5.41
N HIS A 18 -22.49 -7.87 5.79
CA HIS A 18 -21.56 -8.41 6.78
C HIS A 18 -21.89 -7.81 8.15
N GLU A 19 -22.65 -8.57 8.97
CA GLU A 19 -23.03 -8.14 10.33
C GLU A 19 -21.81 -7.83 11.20
N GLU A 20 -20.71 -8.55 10.98
CA GLU A 20 -19.46 -8.37 11.71
C GLU A 20 -18.82 -7.00 11.45
N ALA A 21 -19.06 -6.36 10.29
CA ALA A 21 -18.31 -5.18 9.86
C ALA A 21 -19.18 -3.98 9.42
N SER A 22 -20.49 -4.02 9.68
CA SER A 22 -21.45 -2.96 9.34
C SER A 22 -21.30 -2.47 7.88
N LEU A 23 -21.02 -3.39 6.95
CA LEU A 23 -20.75 -3.11 5.54
C LEU A 23 -21.56 -4.05 4.64
N CYS A 24 -21.85 -3.62 3.42
CA CYS A 24 -22.42 -4.46 2.37
C CYS A 24 -21.38 -4.67 1.26
N SER A 25 -21.15 -5.92 0.87
CA SER A 25 -20.30 -6.30 -0.25
C SER A 25 -21.12 -6.64 -1.49
N GLN A 26 -20.45 -6.87 -2.63
CA GLN A 26 -21.08 -7.26 -3.91
C GLN A 26 -22.13 -6.28 -4.43
N VAL A 27 -21.91 -5.00 -4.13
CA VAL A 27 -22.78 -3.89 -4.56
C VAL A 27 -22.20 -3.15 -5.76
N GLU A 28 -23.07 -2.78 -6.70
CA GLU A 28 -22.71 -2.09 -7.95
C GLU A 28 -22.71 -0.56 -7.81
N CYS A 29 -22.62 -0.01 -6.60
CA CYS A 29 -22.72 1.44 -6.34
C CYS A 29 -21.83 2.33 -7.24
N LEU A 30 -20.62 1.88 -7.60
CA LEU A 30 -19.73 2.64 -8.48
C LEU A 30 -20.19 2.62 -9.95
N HIS A 31 -20.87 1.56 -10.37
CA HIS A 31 -21.54 1.52 -11.67
C HIS A 31 -22.71 2.50 -11.70
N ASP A 32 -23.59 2.45 -10.70
CA ASP A 32 -24.80 3.27 -10.66
C ASP A 32 -24.52 4.77 -10.60
N VAL A 33 -23.49 5.17 -9.86
CA VAL A 33 -23.16 6.58 -9.63
C VAL A 33 -22.16 7.12 -10.66
N CYS A 34 -21.14 6.33 -10.99
CA CYS A 34 -19.99 6.80 -11.76
C CYS A 34 -19.86 6.13 -13.14
N GLY A 35 -20.73 5.18 -13.50
CA GLY A 35 -20.66 4.43 -14.75
C GLY A 35 -19.43 3.52 -14.85
N MET A 36 -18.85 3.12 -13.72
CA MET A 36 -17.70 2.20 -13.69
C MET A 36 -18.12 0.78 -14.09
N ILE A 37 -17.13 -0.08 -14.39
CA ILE A 37 -17.40 -1.48 -14.78
C ILE A 37 -18.09 -2.21 -13.60
N PRO A 38 -19.26 -2.84 -13.81
CA PRO A 38 -19.96 -3.61 -12.78
C PRO A 38 -19.24 -4.94 -12.49
N PHE A 39 -19.78 -5.77 -11.60
CA PHE A 39 -19.28 -7.14 -11.46
C PHE A 39 -19.68 -7.96 -12.70
N LEU A 40 -18.72 -8.61 -13.36
CA LEU A 40 -19.01 -9.57 -14.44
C LEU A 40 -19.40 -10.93 -13.84
N HIS A 41 -18.72 -11.31 -12.76
CA HIS A 41 -19.00 -12.51 -11.99
C HIS A 41 -19.19 -12.15 -10.51
N PRO A 42 -20.43 -12.11 -9.99
CA PRO A 42 -20.71 -11.68 -8.61
C PRO A 42 -19.98 -12.48 -7.52
N GLU A 43 -19.66 -13.74 -7.81
CA GLU A 43 -18.93 -14.64 -6.89
C GLU A 43 -17.42 -14.38 -6.85
N TRP A 44 -16.89 -13.53 -7.74
CA TRP A 44 -15.46 -13.27 -7.89
C TRP A 44 -15.15 -11.78 -7.75
N PRO A 45 -14.09 -11.40 -7.01
CA PRO A 45 -13.64 -10.02 -6.98
C PRO A 45 -12.90 -9.69 -8.29
N ASP A 46 -13.64 -9.22 -9.29
CA ASP A 46 -13.16 -8.93 -10.66
C ASP A 46 -13.03 -7.43 -10.98
N GLN A 47 -13.30 -6.56 -10.00
CA GLN A 47 -13.24 -5.10 -10.14
C GLN A 47 -11.82 -4.54 -9.95
N PHE A 48 -10.88 -5.03 -10.76
CA PHE A 48 -9.45 -4.66 -10.68
C PHE A 48 -9.16 -3.17 -10.82
N TYR A 49 -10.04 -2.42 -11.49
CA TYR A 49 -9.90 -0.95 -11.58
C TYR A 49 -9.80 -0.32 -10.20
N ARG A 50 -10.43 -0.91 -9.16
CA ARG A 50 -10.39 -0.41 -7.79
C ARG A 50 -8.97 -0.32 -7.25
N LEU A 51 -8.10 -1.29 -7.56
CA LEU A 51 -6.68 -1.27 -7.14
C LEU A 51 -5.92 -0.08 -7.68
N PHE A 52 -6.27 0.38 -8.89
CA PHE A 52 -5.61 1.52 -9.54
C PHE A 52 -6.28 2.85 -9.18
N THR A 53 -7.61 2.92 -9.15
CA THR A 53 -8.33 4.16 -8.90
C THR A 53 -8.14 4.70 -7.48
N THR A 54 -7.95 3.82 -6.50
CA THR A 54 -7.74 4.23 -5.09
C THR A 54 -6.52 5.13 -4.92
N ILE A 55 -5.51 5.01 -5.78
CA ILE A 55 -4.30 5.86 -5.79
C ILE A 55 -4.66 7.34 -5.91
N PHE A 56 -5.74 7.66 -6.62
CA PHE A 56 -6.20 9.03 -6.89
C PHE A 56 -7.29 9.50 -5.92
N LEU A 57 -7.94 8.58 -5.21
CA LEU A 57 -8.98 8.88 -4.25
C LEU A 57 -8.37 9.37 -2.94
N HIS A 58 -9.05 10.29 -2.26
CA HIS A 58 -8.60 10.81 -0.97
C HIS A 58 -9.80 10.98 -0.05
N ALA A 59 -9.60 10.72 1.24
CA ALA A 59 -10.65 10.77 2.26
C ALA A 59 -11.25 12.18 2.46
N GLY A 60 -10.56 13.24 2.01
CA GLY A 60 -11.02 14.61 2.07
C GLY A 60 -9.96 15.61 1.59
N ILE A 61 -10.31 16.90 1.58
CA ILE A 61 -9.45 17.98 1.06
C ILE A 61 -8.13 18.08 1.84
N ILE A 62 -8.17 17.99 3.17
CA ILE A 62 -6.96 18.06 4.00
C ILE A 62 -6.02 16.90 3.69
N HIS A 63 -6.56 15.68 3.57
CA HIS A 63 -5.77 14.51 3.22
C HIS A 63 -5.12 14.69 1.84
N LEU A 64 -5.86 15.16 0.84
CA LEU A 64 -5.35 15.48 -0.50
C LEU A 64 -4.22 16.52 -0.48
N VAL A 65 -4.38 17.61 0.27
CA VAL A 65 -3.32 18.65 0.32
C VAL A 65 -2.05 18.09 0.94
N ILE A 66 -2.17 17.32 2.04
CA ILE A 66 -1.01 16.73 2.71
C ILE A 66 -0.30 15.72 1.79
N THR A 67 -1.05 14.83 1.12
CA THR A 67 -0.46 13.83 0.20
C THR A 67 0.24 14.50 -0.96
N LEU A 68 -0.36 15.52 -1.58
CA LEU A 68 0.26 16.26 -2.67
C LEU A 68 1.53 17.00 -2.23
N LEU A 69 1.56 17.57 -1.02
CA LEU A 69 2.77 18.21 -0.49
C LEU A 69 3.89 17.19 -0.28
N ILE A 70 3.59 16.07 0.39
CA ILE A 70 4.56 14.99 0.61
C ILE A 70 5.08 14.48 -0.73
N GLN A 71 4.18 14.18 -1.67
CA GLN A 71 4.52 13.73 -3.01
C GLN A 71 5.39 14.75 -3.73
N TYR A 72 5.05 16.03 -3.70
CA TYR A 72 5.83 17.08 -4.34
C TYR A 72 7.26 17.14 -3.79
N PHE A 73 7.43 17.14 -2.47
CA PHE A 73 8.76 17.25 -1.85
C PHE A 73 9.63 16.01 -2.08
N LEU A 74 9.06 14.81 -2.01
CA LEU A 74 9.83 13.57 -2.21
C LEU A 74 10.08 13.27 -3.69
N MET A 75 9.06 13.42 -4.53
CA MET A 75 9.09 12.97 -5.92
C MET A 75 9.84 13.96 -6.82
N ARG A 76 9.80 15.26 -6.56
CA ARG A 76 10.38 16.27 -7.46
C ARG A 76 11.87 16.06 -7.72
N ASP A 77 12.63 15.79 -6.67
CA ASP A 77 14.08 15.63 -6.79
C ASP A 77 14.43 14.24 -7.32
N LEU A 78 13.69 13.20 -6.92
CA LEU A 78 13.80 11.86 -7.47
C LEU A 78 13.50 11.80 -8.98
N GLU A 79 12.50 12.54 -9.43
CA GLU A 79 12.12 12.64 -10.84
C GLU A 79 13.22 13.29 -11.68
N LYS A 80 13.82 14.38 -11.19
CA LYS A 80 14.94 15.05 -11.88
C LYS A 80 16.16 14.14 -12.01
N LEU A 81 16.44 13.33 -11.00
CA LEU A 81 17.58 12.41 -10.98
C LEU A 81 17.35 11.16 -11.84
N THR A 82 16.14 10.61 -11.77
CA THR A 82 15.83 9.27 -12.31
C THR A 82 15.16 9.34 -13.69
N GLY A 83 14.46 10.43 -13.99
CA GLY A 83 13.59 10.60 -15.14
C GLY A 83 12.12 10.25 -14.84
N SER A 84 11.20 10.96 -15.48
CA SER A 84 9.74 10.88 -15.26
C SER A 84 9.16 9.48 -15.45
N LEU A 85 9.52 8.79 -16.53
CA LEU A 85 8.99 7.45 -16.82
C LEU A 85 9.40 6.44 -15.74
N ARG A 86 10.66 6.45 -15.32
CA ARG A 86 11.18 5.48 -14.34
C ARG A 86 10.59 5.72 -12.95
N ILE A 87 10.49 6.98 -12.53
CA ILE A 87 9.88 7.28 -11.24
C ILE A 87 8.38 6.96 -11.23
N ALA A 88 7.67 7.16 -12.36
CA ALA A 88 6.28 6.75 -12.50
C ALA A 88 6.12 5.23 -12.36
N LEU A 89 6.98 4.44 -13.01
CA LEU A 89 6.97 2.99 -12.87
C LEU A 89 7.18 2.55 -11.42
N ILE A 90 8.19 3.11 -10.72
CA ILE A 90 8.44 2.80 -9.31
C ILE A 90 7.24 3.16 -8.43
N TYR A 91 6.66 4.35 -8.65
CA TYR A 91 5.51 4.86 -7.93
C TYR A 91 4.30 3.94 -8.08
N PHE A 92 3.92 3.59 -9.32
CA PHE A 92 2.75 2.74 -9.57
C PHE A 92 2.96 1.29 -9.16
N THR A 93 4.17 0.73 -9.31
CA THR A 93 4.46 -0.63 -8.83
C THR A 93 4.29 -0.74 -7.31
N GLY A 94 4.81 0.23 -6.56
CA GLY A 94 4.63 0.28 -5.11
C GLY A 94 3.18 0.52 -4.70
N ALA A 95 2.47 1.42 -5.40
CA ALA A 95 1.07 1.71 -5.13
C ALA A 95 0.17 0.46 -5.32
N LEU A 96 0.29 -0.21 -6.47
CA LEU A 96 -0.51 -1.39 -6.79
C LEU A 96 -0.23 -2.56 -5.83
N ALA A 97 1.05 -2.82 -5.53
CA ALA A 97 1.41 -3.88 -4.60
C ALA A 97 0.95 -3.58 -3.16
N GLY A 98 1.07 -2.32 -2.72
CA GLY A 98 0.56 -1.87 -1.42
C GLY A 98 -0.95 -2.02 -1.31
N ASN A 99 -1.69 -1.55 -2.31
CA ASN A 99 -3.16 -1.64 -2.35
C ASN A 99 -3.63 -3.10 -2.37
N LEU A 100 -2.94 -3.97 -3.12
CA LEU A 100 -3.25 -5.39 -3.14
C LEU A 100 -2.99 -6.04 -1.78
N ALA A 101 -1.88 -5.70 -1.12
CA ALA A 101 -1.60 -6.18 0.23
C ALA A 101 -2.64 -5.71 1.25
N SER A 102 -3.03 -4.43 1.22
CA SER A 102 -4.12 -3.91 2.06
C SER A 102 -5.42 -4.70 1.84
N ALA A 103 -5.80 -4.92 0.57
CA ALA A 103 -7.01 -5.67 0.24
C ALA A 103 -7.00 -7.13 0.75
N ILE A 104 -5.82 -7.74 0.93
CA ILE A 104 -5.66 -9.10 1.46
C ILE A 104 -5.73 -9.11 2.99
N PHE A 105 -4.97 -8.23 3.65
CA PHE A 105 -4.75 -8.29 5.09
C PHE A 105 -5.75 -7.44 5.89
N VAL A 106 -6.47 -6.52 5.23
CA VAL A 106 -7.42 -5.57 5.84
C VAL A 106 -8.67 -5.38 4.97
N PRO A 107 -9.32 -6.47 4.51
CA PRO A 107 -10.31 -6.44 3.42
C PRO A 107 -11.57 -5.59 3.72
N TYR A 108 -11.91 -5.39 4.99
CA TYR A 108 -13.12 -4.70 5.42
C TYR A 108 -12.94 -3.20 5.64
N ARG A 109 -11.74 -2.67 5.39
CA ARG A 109 -11.43 -1.27 5.60
C ARG A 109 -11.23 -0.56 4.27
N ALA A 110 -11.91 0.56 4.09
CA ALA A 110 -11.66 1.44 2.96
C ALA A 110 -10.32 2.17 3.16
N GLU A 111 -9.37 1.91 2.26
CA GLU A 111 -8.15 2.70 2.10
C GLU A 111 -8.22 3.52 0.81
N VAL A 112 -7.72 4.75 0.88
CA VAL A 112 -7.65 5.67 -0.26
C VAL A 112 -6.34 6.45 -0.21
N GLY A 113 -5.82 6.78 -1.38
CA GLY A 113 -4.66 7.64 -1.55
C GLY A 113 -3.40 6.87 -1.91
N PRO A 114 -2.31 7.60 -2.21
CA PRO A 114 -1.08 7.01 -2.72
C PRO A 114 -0.11 6.55 -1.62
N ALA A 115 -0.61 6.08 -0.46
CA ALA A 115 0.22 5.76 0.70
C ALA A 115 1.32 4.72 0.37
N GLY A 116 0.96 3.61 -0.30
CA GLY A 116 1.94 2.63 -0.78
C GLY A 116 2.95 3.21 -1.78
N ALA A 117 2.54 4.17 -2.61
CA ALA A 117 3.41 4.87 -3.54
C ALA A 117 4.43 5.78 -2.82
N HIS A 118 4.01 6.47 -1.75
CA HIS A 118 4.91 7.28 -0.94
C HIS A 118 5.99 6.44 -0.25
N PHE A 119 5.64 5.26 0.23
CA PHE A 119 6.62 4.32 0.78
C PHE A 119 7.56 3.76 -0.29
N ALA A 120 7.11 3.63 -1.53
CA ALA A 120 7.98 3.31 -2.66
C ALA A 120 8.97 4.44 -2.98
N LEU A 121 8.54 5.71 -2.90
CA LEU A 121 9.45 6.86 -3.01
C LEU A 121 10.45 6.89 -1.85
N LEU A 122 10.03 6.58 -0.63
CA LEU A 122 10.94 6.46 0.52
C LEU A 122 11.97 5.33 0.30
N ALA A 123 11.54 4.19 -0.23
CA ALA A 123 12.45 3.10 -0.61
C ALA A 123 13.44 3.54 -1.71
N THR A 124 12.98 4.36 -2.66
CA THR A 124 13.83 4.92 -3.72
C THR A 124 14.94 5.80 -3.14
N LEU A 125 14.64 6.63 -2.13
CA LEU A 125 15.66 7.41 -1.41
C LEU A 125 16.68 6.52 -0.68
N VAL A 126 16.24 5.39 -0.12
CA VAL A 126 17.17 4.41 0.48
C VAL A 126 18.10 3.84 -0.59
N VAL A 127 17.56 3.43 -1.75
CA VAL A 127 18.37 2.92 -2.88
C VAL A 127 19.33 3.99 -3.40
N GLU A 128 18.91 5.25 -3.47
CA GLU A 128 19.77 6.38 -3.84
C GLU A 128 20.98 6.49 -2.90
N VAL A 129 20.76 6.47 -1.58
CA VAL A 129 21.85 6.52 -0.60
C VAL A 129 22.79 5.32 -0.73
N LEU A 130 22.27 4.13 -1.04
CA LEU A 130 23.07 2.94 -1.27
C LEU A 130 23.94 3.06 -2.54
N HIS A 131 23.39 3.61 -3.63
CA HIS A 131 24.12 3.83 -4.88
C HIS A 131 25.18 4.93 -4.74
N CYS A 132 24.84 6.03 -4.07
CA CYS A 132 25.72 7.17 -3.88
C CYS A 132 26.65 7.03 -2.66
N TRP A 133 26.64 5.88 -1.97
CA TRP A 133 27.41 5.64 -0.75
C TRP A 133 28.86 6.14 -0.77
N PRO A 134 29.68 5.90 -1.81
CA PRO A 134 31.07 6.39 -1.84
C PRO A 134 31.19 7.91 -2.01
N MET A 135 30.16 8.60 -2.50
CA MET A 135 30.17 10.05 -2.70
C MET A 135 29.72 10.83 -1.45
N LEU A 136 28.90 10.21 -0.60
CA LEU A 136 28.38 10.88 0.59
C LEU A 136 29.49 11.04 1.64
N LYS A 137 29.57 12.23 2.25
CA LYS A 137 30.46 12.48 3.39
C LYS A 137 30.11 11.60 4.61
N HIS A 138 28.81 11.37 4.84
CA HIS A 138 28.29 10.62 5.99
C HIS A 138 27.15 9.66 5.61
N PRO A 139 27.42 8.62 4.80
CA PRO A 139 26.37 7.75 4.25
C PRO A 139 25.62 6.97 5.33
N ARG A 140 26.32 6.50 6.37
CA ARG A 140 25.70 5.81 7.51
C ARG A 140 24.67 6.67 8.22
N ARG A 141 24.94 7.97 8.41
CA ARG A 141 23.99 8.92 9.03
C ARG A 141 22.80 9.21 8.12
N ALA A 142 23.01 9.27 6.80
CA ALA A 142 21.93 9.46 5.84
C ALA A 142 21.00 8.23 5.84
N LEU A 143 21.57 7.03 5.74
CA LEU A 143 20.81 5.78 5.80
C LEU A 143 20.08 5.64 7.14
N SER A 144 20.76 5.86 8.27
CA SER A 144 20.13 5.73 9.60
C SER A 144 18.95 6.68 9.77
N LYS A 145 19.01 7.90 9.21
CA LYS A 145 17.89 8.84 9.21
C LYS A 145 16.70 8.30 8.42
N LEU A 146 16.91 7.77 7.22
CA LEU A 146 15.82 7.19 6.42
C LEU A 146 15.20 5.96 7.08
N ILE A 147 16.03 5.08 7.67
CA ILE A 147 15.53 3.92 8.41
C ILE A 147 14.76 4.33 9.66
N LEU A 148 15.23 5.36 10.39
CA LEU A 148 14.50 5.90 11.54
C LEU A 148 13.14 6.50 11.11
N ILE A 149 13.10 7.21 9.97
CA ILE A 149 11.85 7.72 9.40
C ILE A 149 10.92 6.55 9.04
N LEU A 150 11.41 5.52 8.35
CA LEU A 150 10.63 4.33 8.00
C LEU A 150 10.03 3.66 9.23
N VAL A 151 10.86 3.35 10.23
CA VAL A 151 10.41 2.72 11.47
C VAL A 151 9.43 3.62 12.23
N GLY A 152 9.69 4.93 12.26
CA GLY A 152 8.78 5.91 12.87
C GLY A 152 7.42 5.95 12.17
N LEU A 153 7.38 5.93 10.83
CA LEU A 153 6.13 5.92 10.06
C LEU A 153 5.36 4.60 10.24
N LEU A 154 6.05 3.45 10.29
CA LEU A 154 5.41 2.17 10.58
C LEU A 154 4.89 2.10 12.03
N ALA A 155 5.62 2.67 12.99
CA ALA A 155 5.17 2.78 14.37
C ALA A 155 3.95 3.70 14.51
N LEU A 156 3.94 4.82 13.79
CA LEU A 156 2.76 5.68 13.68
C LEU A 156 1.60 4.97 12.98
N GLY A 157 1.88 4.02 12.09
CA GLY A 157 0.84 3.26 11.43
C GLY A 157 0.13 2.22 12.28
N ILE A 158 0.53 2.08 13.54
CA ILE A 158 -0.22 1.37 14.59
C ILE A 158 -1.44 2.20 15.05
N LEU A 159 -1.51 3.47 14.67
CA LEU A 159 -2.67 4.32 14.93
C LEU A 159 -3.84 3.93 14.01
N PRO A 160 -5.10 4.13 14.46
CA PRO A 160 -6.26 3.89 13.62
C PRO A 160 -6.19 4.72 12.35
N TRP A 161 -6.82 4.21 11.29
CA TRP A 161 -6.87 4.86 9.96
C TRP A 161 -5.54 4.92 9.19
N VAL A 162 -4.50 4.24 9.66
CA VAL A 162 -3.25 4.03 8.90
C VAL A 162 -3.10 2.55 8.50
N ASP A 163 -2.59 2.27 7.30
CA ASP A 163 -2.42 0.91 6.79
C ASP A 163 -0.93 0.56 6.64
N ASN A 164 -0.40 -0.21 7.59
CA ASN A 164 0.98 -0.67 7.56
C ASN A 164 1.24 -1.76 6.52
N TYR A 165 0.23 -2.53 6.08
CA TYR A 165 0.41 -3.49 4.99
C TYR A 165 0.66 -2.77 3.67
N ALA A 166 -0.13 -1.74 3.37
CA ALA A 166 0.09 -0.90 2.20
C ALA A 166 1.48 -0.24 2.23
N HIS A 167 1.87 0.30 3.39
CA HIS A 167 3.19 0.90 3.60
C HIS A 167 4.35 -0.09 3.42
N LEU A 168 4.28 -1.25 4.06
CA LEU A 168 5.35 -2.25 4.03
C LEU A 168 5.54 -2.84 2.64
N PHE A 169 4.45 -3.27 1.99
CA PHE A 169 4.53 -3.84 0.64
C PHE A 169 4.85 -2.77 -0.41
N GLY A 170 4.35 -1.55 -0.25
CA GLY A 170 4.77 -0.41 -1.07
C GLY A 170 6.28 -0.14 -0.97
N PHE A 171 6.85 -0.21 0.23
CA PHE A 171 8.29 -0.08 0.45
C PHE A 171 9.08 -1.23 -0.20
N ILE A 172 8.67 -2.49 0.01
CA ILE A 172 9.36 -3.67 -0.55
C ILE A 172 9.39 -3.63 -2.08
N PHE A 173 8.23 -3.42 -2.71
CA PHE A 173 8.13 -3.36 -4.16
C PHE A 173 8.82 -2.12 -4.72
N GLY A 174 8.70 -0.97 -4.04
CA GLY A 174 9.44 0.24 -4.39
C GLY A 174 10.95 0.07 -4.32
N PHE A 175 11.46 -0.63 -3.31
CA PHE A 175 12.89 -0.92 -3.17
C PHE A 175 13.40 -1.77 -4.34
N LEU A 176 12.69 -2.86 -4.66
CA LEU A 176 13.05 -3.73 -5.79
C LEU A 176 12.95 -2.99 -7.13
N ALA A 177 11.89 -2.20 -7.33
CA ALA A 177 11.69 -1.43 -8.56
C ALA A 177 12.75 -0.33 -8.71
N ALA A 178 13.08 0.39 -7.62
CA ALA A 178 14.13 1.39 -7.61
C ALA A 178 15.50 0.78 -7.93
N TYR A 179 15.84 -0.37 -7.34
CA TYR A 179 17.09 -1.06 -7.65
C TYR A 179 17.17 -1.52 -9.11
N ALA A 180 16.05 -1.91 -9.72
CA ALA A 180 16.01 -2.31 -11.13
C ALA A 180 16.07 -1.11 -12.09
N LEU A 181 15.38 -0.01 -11.77
CA LEU A 181 15.09 1.08 -12.72
C LEU A 181 15.96 2.33 -12.54
N MET A 182 16.53 2.58 -11.36
CA MET A 182 17.34 3.78 -11.14
C MET A 182 18.64 3.77 -11.97
N PRO A 183 19.09 4.92 -12.49
CA PRO A 183 20.38 5.03 -13.12
C PRO A 183 21.49 4.82 -12.07
N PHE A 184 22.33 3.82 -12.29
CA PHE A 184 23.48 3.55 -11.43
C PHE A 184 24.65 4.46 -11.79
N ILE A 185 25.23 5.09 -10.76
CA ILE A 185 26.50 5.80 -10.87
C ILE A 185 27.61 4.79 -10.55
N SER A 186 28.45 4.46 -11.54
CA SER A 186 29.51 3.45 -11.37
C SER A 186 30.85 4.14 -11.06
N PHE A 187 31.46 3.76 -9.94
CA PHE A 187 32.81 4.18 -9.55
C PHE A 187 33.75 2.97 -9.67
N GLY A 188 34.43 2.81 -10.81
CA GLY A 188 35.39 1.73 -11.06
C GLY A 188 35.07 0.85 -12.28
N HIS A 189 35.55 -0.40 -12.30
CA HIS A 189 35.26 -1.35 -13.39
C HIS A 189 33.75 -1.66 -13.43
N TYR A 190 33.09 -1.13 -14.46
CA TYR A 190 31.66 -1.34 -14.70
C TYR A 190 31.41 -2.79 -15.14
N ASP A 191 31.04 -3.64 -14.19
CA ASP A 191 30.61 -5.00 -14.50
C ASP A 191 29.16 -5.02 -15.00
N ARG A 192 29.03 -4.80 -16.31
CA ARG A 192 27.75 -4.80 -17.03
C ARG A 192 26.97 -6.10 -16.81
N ARG A 193 27.64 -7.25 -16.70
CA ARG A 193 26.96 -8.55 -16.55
C ARG A 193 26.30 -8.66 -15.18
N ARG A 194 27.03 -8.30 -14.12
CA ARG A 194 26.49 -8.30 -12.76
C ARG A 194 25.29 -7.38 -12.61
N LYS A 195 25.32 -6.21 -13.26
CA LYS A 195 24.20 -5.26 -13.27
C LYS A 195 22.97 -5.83 -13.98
N ILE A 196 23.14 -6.37 -15.18
CA ILE A 196 22.03 -6.97 -15.94
C ILE A 196 21.39 -8.12 -15.13
N LEU A 197 22.22 -8.97 -14.52
CA LEU A 197 21.76 -10.05 -13.65
C LEU A 197 20.94 -9.50 -12.48
N LEU A 198 21.41 -8.45 -11.81
CA LEU A 198 20.69 -7.86 -10.68
C LEU A 198 19.33 -7.28 -11.09
N ILE A 199 19.27 -6.59 -12.24
CA ILE A 199 18.01 -6.07 -12.78
C ILE A 199 17.02 -7.21 -13.02
N TRP A 200 17.45 -8.30 -13.67
CA TRP A 200 16.60 -9.45 -13.91
C TRP A 200 16.14 -10.12 -12.61
N VAL A 201 17.02 -10.26 -11.62
CA VAL A 201 16.66 -10.79 -10.30
C VAL A 201 15.58 -9.92 -9.64
N CYS A 202 15.73 -8.60 -9.62
CA CYS A 202 14.73 -7.69 -9.05
C CYS A 202 13.40 -7.78 -9.82
N LEU A 203 13.41 -7.81 -11.14
CA LEU A 203 12.19 -7.92 -11.95
C LEU A 203 11.47 -9.27 -11.73
N ILE A 204 12.21 -10.38 -11.67
CA ILE A 204 11.66 -11.71 -11.39
C ILE A 204 11.05 -11.74 -9.97
N LEU A 205 11.72 -11.13 -8.98
CA LEU A 205 11.18 -11.04 -7.63
C LEU A 205 9.91 -10.20 -7.57
N ILE A 206 9.84 -9.07 -8.28
CA ILE A 206 8.64 -8.23 -8.36
C ILE A 206 7.48 -9.05 -8.93
N VAL A 207 7.68 -9.69 -10.08
CA VAL A 207 6.63 -10.49 -10.74
C VAL A 207 6.21 -11.67 -9.86
N GLY A 208 7.18 -12.40 -9.28
CA GLY A 208 6.92 -13.54 -8.42
C GLY A 208 6.15 -13.17 -7.14
N LEU A 209 6.55 -12.09 -6.47
CA LEU A 209 5.86 -11.60 -5.28
C LEU A 209 4.46 -11.07 -5.62
N PHE A 210 4.29 -10.39 -6.75
CA PHE A 210 2.98 -9.89 -7.15
C PHE A 210 2.03 -11.03 -7.52
N ALA A 211 2.52 -12.04 -8.23
CA ALA A 211 1.76 -13.25 -8.53
C ALA A 211 1.40 -14.03 -7.27
N LEU A 212 2.29 -14.09 -6.29
CA LEU A 212 2.00 -14.67 -4.98
C LEU A 212 0.89 -13.90 -4.25
N LEU A 213 0.94 -12.56 -4.23
CA LEU A 213 -0.12 -11.75 -3.63
C LEU A 213 -1.46 -11.96 -4.32
N LEU A 214 -1.49 -12.02 -5.65
CA LEU A 214 -2.72 -12.35 -6.39
C LEU A 214 -3.23 -13.75 -6.05
N ALA A 215 -2.33 -14.75 -5.98
CA ALA A 215 -2.71 -16.10 -5.59
C ALA A 215 -3.29 -16.14 -4.17
N LEU A 216 -2.67 -15.41 -3.23
CA LEU A 216 -3.19 -15.28 -1.87
C LEU A 216 -4.57 -14.61 -1.86
N PHE A 217 -4.75 -13.51 -2.59
CA PHE A 217 -6.03 -12.81 -2.69
C PHE A 217 -7.18 -13.69 -3.18
N TYR A 218 -6.93 -14.56 -4.17
CA TYR A 218 -7.98 -15.42 -4.74
C TYR A 218 -8.17 -16.76 -4.02
N ASN A 219 -7.12 -17.33 -3.42
CA ASN A 219 -7.16 -18.71 -2.90
C ASN A 219 -7.11 -18.80 -1.38
N VAL A 220 -6.63 -17.76 -0.69
CA VAL A 220 -6.42 -17.81 0.77
C VAL A 220 -7.24 -16.72 1.46
N PRO A 221 -8.31 -17.08 2.15
CA PRO A 221 -8.98 -16.17 3.05
C PRO A 221 -8.11 -15.84 4.29
N VAL A 222 -7.36 -14.73 4.28
CA VAL A 222 -6.47 -14.35 5.40
C VAL A 222 -7.22 -13.54 6.50
N TYR A 223 -8.55 -13.58 6.55
CA TYR A 223 -9.34 -12.75 7.47
C TYR A 223 -9.29 -13.16 8.96
N GLU A 224 -8.80 -14.36 9.27
CA GLU A 224 -8.77 -14.90 10.65
C GLU A 224 -7.45 -14.71 11.40
N CYS A 225 -6.46 -14.01 10.82
CA CYS A 225 -5.18 -13.82 11.49
C CYS A 225 -5.24 -12.68 12.54
N GLU A 226 -5.44 -13.00 13.81
CA GLU A 226 -5.46 -12.01 14.91
C GLU A 226 -4.14 -11.23 15.04
N VAL A 227 -3.01 -11.91 14.87
CA VAL A 227 -1.67 -11.28 14.93
C VAL A 227 -1.48 -10.27 13.79
N CYS A 228 -2.08 -10.54 12.63
CA CYS A 228 -2.02 -9.65 11.47
C CYS A 228 -2.76 -8.33 11.74
N LYS A 229 -3.88 -8.37 12.47
CA LYS A 229 -4.61 -7.16 12.86
C LYS A 229 -3.78 -6.26 13.77
N LEU A 230 -2.98 -6.85 14.65
CA LEU A 230 -2.12 -6.10 15.59
C LEU A 230 -1.02 -5.28 14.89
N PHE A 231 -0.60 -5.70 13.69
CA PHE A 231 0.37 -4.94 12.89
C PHE A 231 -0.18 -3.60 12.40
N ASN A 232 -1.50 -3.52 12.17
CA ASN A 232 -2.18 -2.31 11.71
C ASN A 232 -2.82 -1.48 12.82
N CYS A 233 -3.15 -2.07 13.97
CA CYS A 233 -3.60 -1.30 15.12
C CYS A 233 -3.40 -2.03 16.43
N VAL A 234 -2.81 -1.34 17.41
CA VAL A 234 -2.69 -1.83 18.79
C VAL A 234 -3.79 -1.19 19.63
N PRO A 235 -4.60 -2.01 20.34
CA PRO A 235 -5.74 -1.55 21.15
C PRO A 235 -5.27 -0.83 22.43
N PHE A 236 -4.85 0.43 22.35
CA PHE A 236 -4.48 1.19 23.56
C PHE A 236 -5.69 1.47 24.47
N THR A 237 -6.89 1.61 23.89
CA THR A 237 -8.17 1.68 24.61
C THR A 237 -9.20 0.78 23.92
N ARG A 238 -10.31 0.44 24.60
CA ARG A 238 -11.35 -0.50 24.12
C ARG A 238 -11.86 -0.13 22.72
N ASP A 239 -12.04 1.16 22.45
CA ASP A 239 -12.61 1.64 21.18
C ASP A 239 -11.55 2.14 20.17
N PHE A 240 -10.26 2.12 20.54
CA PHE A 240 -9.21 2.73 19.73
C PHE A 240 -9.06 2.12 18.34
N CYS A 241 -9.23 0.79 18.27
CA CYS A 241 -9.20 0.01 17.03
C CYS A 241 -10.59 -0.53 16.66
N ALA A 242 -11.67 0.02 17.23
CA ALA A 242 -13.02 -0.47 16.96
C ALA A 242 -13.41 -0.30 15.48
N SER A 243 -12.90 0.72 14.79
CA SER A 243 -13.04 0.89 13.34
C SER A 243 -12.25 -0.12 12.50
N GLN A 244 -11.35 -0.89 13.12
CA GLN A 244 -10.66 -2.04 12.53
C GLN A 244 -11.24 -3.38 13.01
N ASN A 245 -12.41 -3.37 13.66
CA ASN A 245 -13.08 -4.57 14.17
C ASN A 245 -12.26 -5.41 15.15
N ILE A 246 -11.33 -4.77 15.87
CA ILE A 246 -10.59 -5.45 16.95
C ILE A 246 -11.34 -5.25 18.26
N ASN A 247 -12.42 -6.03 18.46
CA ASN A 247 -13.19 -6.01 19.69
C ASN A 247 -12.51 -6.93 20.72
N PHE A 248 -11.62 -6.38 21.56
CA PHE A 248 -11.10 -7.14 22.69
C PHE A 248 -12.21 -7.30 23.73
N LYS A 249 -12.89 -8.46 23.73
CA LYS A 249 -13.59 -8.94 24.92
C LYS A 249 -12.54 -9.20 26.01
N ARG A 250 -12.17 -8.18 26.77
CA ARG A 250 -11.58 -8.43 28.10
C ARG A 250 -12.71 -9.01 28.93
N GLU A 251 -12.66 -10.32 29.19
CA GLU A 251 -13.50 -10.97 30.20
C GLU A 251 -13.55 -10.04 31.43
N GLU A 252 -14.75 -9.55 31.72
CA GLU A 252 -15.02 -8.91 32.99
C GLU A 252 -14.80 -10.00 34.05
N GLN A 253 -13.73 -9.85 34.83
CA GLN A 253 -13.64 -10.57 36.09
C GLN A 253 -14.79 -10.07 36.96
N VAL A 254 -15.77 -10.95 37.15
CA VAL A 254 -16.84 -10.86 38.16
C VAL A 254 -16.22 -10.67 39.55
#